data_AF-A0A290ZM26-F1
#
_entry.id   AF-A0A290ZM26-F1
#
_cell.length_a   1.000
_cell.length_b   1.000
_cell.length_c   1.000
_cell.angle_alpha   90.00
_cell.angle_beta   90.00
_cell.angle_gamma   90.00
#
_symmetry.space_group_name_H-M   'P 1'
#
loop_
_entity.id
_entity.type
_entity.pdbx_description
1 polymer ?
#
loop_
_entity_poly.entity_id
_entity_poly.type
_entity_poly.pdbx_seq_one_letter_code
_entity_poly.pdbx_strand_id
1 'polypeptide(L)'
;MRLVDFRSLDGGLGNDTLALDAAYSGPSDIVLADFVSNSRDLSGDTTADARVNAAGYHKLLGFEILDLSLATSAQTLTVAAADVNQLSETDTLYAKLGSNDVLKTSGFTGNVEYGYWLSDGTAYDRHWTGTDGSTAVELYGAGGDIFRFTSGESGADTVADFTKSQGDKLDLSGILLGMGATADNIAGFIQLTNAGSNAVIKIDIDGGANFGSPTQTITLTNAWTAGNLNDALTNLIDQRVLVI
;
A
#
# COMPACT_ATOMS: atom_id res chain seq x y z
N MET A 1 1.16 31.43 2.18
CA MET A 1 1.16 30.77 0.86
C MET A 1 -0.27 30.31 0.64
N ARG A 2 -0.98 30.88 -0.33
CA ARG A 2 -2.39 30.56 -0.61
C ARG A 2 -2.38 29.21 -1.35
N LEU A 3 -3.07 28.20 -0.83
CA LEU A 3 -3.33 26.97 -1.60
C LEU A 3 -4.00 27.37 -2.92
N VAL A 4 -3.56 26.78 -4.02
CA VAL A 4 -4.25 26.88 -5.29
C VAL A 4 -5.42 25.90 -5.21
N ASP A 5 -6.63 26.41 -4.94
CA ASP A 5 -7.84 25.58 -4.90
C ASP A 5 -8.31 25.31 -6.34
N PHE A 6 -7.82 24.23 -6.96
CA PHE A 6 -8.33 23.75 -8.24
C PHE A 6 -9.60 22.92 -8.04
N ARG A 7 -10.65 23.17 -8.83
CA ARG A 7 -11.86 22.32 -8.83
C ARG A 7 -11.71 21.08 -9.70
N SER A 8 -10.87 21.18 -10.73
CA SER A 8 -10.55 20.06 -11.61
C SER A 8 -9.12 20.18 -12.11
N LEU A 9 -8.44 19.05 -12.22
CA LEU A 9 -7.19 18.91 -12.94
C LEU A 9 -7.37 17.85 -14.02
N ASP A 10 -6.81 18.14 -15.18
CA ASP A 10 -6.83 17.29 -16.36
C ASP A 10 -5.39 17.22 -16.87
N GLY A 11 -4.83 16.02 -16.99
CA GLY A 11 -3.49 15.84 -17.57
C GLY A 11 -3.48 16.12 -19.08
N GLY A 12 -4.62 16.00 -19.74
CA GLY A 12 -4.75 16.15 -21.18
C GLY A 12 -4.40 14.86 -21.92
N LEU A 13 -4.01 14.99 -23.18
CA LEU A 13 -3.65 13.85 -24.03
C LEU A 13 -2.21 13.43 -23.77
N GLY A 14 -2.02 12.17 -23.36
CA GLY A 14 -0.67 11.61 -23.22
C GLY A 14 -0.58 10.57 -22.13
N ASN A 15 0.63 10.45 -21.58
CA ASN A 15 0.87 9.72 -20.35
C ASN A 15 1.22 10.77 -19.29
N ASP A 16 0.22 11.20 -18.55
CA ASP A 16 0.37 12.30 -17.61
C ASP A 16 0.57 11.79 -16.17
N THR A 17 1.44 12.49 -15.44
CA THR A 17 1.81 12.11 -14.07
C THR A 17 1.27 13.10 -13.07
N LEU A 18 0.50 12.60 -12.10
CA LEU A 18 0.21 13.30 -10.86
C LEU A 18 1.18 12.83 -9.78
N ALA A 19 2.09 13.71 -9.36
CA ALA A 19 3.09 13.42 -8.34
C ALA A 19 2.78 14.13 -7.02
N LEU A 20 2.96 13.43 -5.89
CA LEU A 20 3.03 14.06 -4.58
C LEU A 20 4.40 14.75 -4.42
N ASP A 21 4.36 15.96 -3.87
CA ASP A 21 5.58 16.67 -3.52
C ASP A 21 6.32 15.95 -2.37
N ALA A 22 7.65 16.04 -2.32
CA ALA A 22 8.44 15.43 -1.26
C ALA A 22 8.10 15.94 0.14
N ALA A 23 7.57 17.17 0.25
CA ALA A 23 7.08 17.79 1.47
C ALA A 23 5.56 17.62 1.68
N TYR A 24 4.93 16.70 0.96
CA TYR A 24 3.51 16.39 1.16
C TYR A 24 3.22 16.04 2.63
N SER A 25 2.27 16.78 3.20
CA SER A 25 1.85 16.70 4.61
C SER A 25 0.33 16.58 4.74
N GLY A 26 -0.34 16.21 3.65
CA GLY A 26 -1.78 15.95 3.64
C GLY A 26 -2.15 14.60 4.28
N PRO A 27 -3.39 14.14 4.09
CA PRO A 27 -3.85 12.85 4.59
C PRO A 27 -2.95 11.69 4.17
N SER A 28 -2.69 10.78 5.11
CA SER A 28 -1.97 9.54 4.88
C SER A 28 -2.84 8.45 4.23
N ASP A 29 -4.16 8.59 4.24
CA ASP A 29 -5.07 7.72 3.50
C ASP A 29 -5.66 8.50 2.32
N ILE A 30 -5.27 8.10 1.11
CA ILE A 30 -5.66 8.69 -0.16
C ILE A 30 -6.62 7.72 -0.83
N VAL A 31 -7.90 8.06 -0.86
CA VAL A 31 -8.93 7.27 -1.53
C VAL A 31 -9.17 7.87 -2.91
N LEU A 32 -8.77 7.17 -3.97
CA LEU A 32 -8.81 7.75 -5.33
C LEU A 32 -10.23 8.12 -5.76
N ALA A 33 -11.23 7.34 -5.36
CA ALA A 33 -12.64 7.63 -5.60
C ALA A 33 -13.04 9.04 -5.15
N ASP A 34 -12.50 9.56 -4.05
CA ASP A 34 -12.84 10.89 -3.54
C ASP A 34 -12.42 12.02 -4.52
N PHE A 35 -11.47 11.74 -5.41
CA PHE A 35 -10.98 12.68 -6.43
C PHE A 35 -11.45 12.34 -7.84
N VAL A 36 -12.03 11.16 -8.05
CA VAL A 36 -12.41 10.66 -9.38
C VAL A 36 -13.91 10.40 -9.43
N SER A 37 -14.35 9.20 -9.04
CA SER A 37 -15.74 8.74 -9.19
C SER A 37 -16.73 9.42 -8.24
N ASN A 38 -16.26 9.87 -7.07
CA ASN A 38 -17.05 10.56 -6.06
C ASN A 38 -16.69 12.04 -5.87
N SER A 39 -15.92 12.65 -6.77
CA SER A 39 -15.45 14.06 -6.66
C SER A 39 -16.53 15.14 -6.41
N ARG A 40 -17.81 14.78 -6.53
CA ARG A 40 -18.98 15.65 -6.40
C ARG A 40 -19.98 15.21 -5.33
N ASP A 41 -19.63 14.28 -4.43
CA ASP A 41 -20.53 13.85 -3.35
C ASP A 41 -21.84 13.24 -3.89
N LEU A 42 -21.71 12.39 -4.91
CA LEU A 42 -22.83 11.79 -5.65
C LEU A 42 -22.61 10.30 -5.94
N SER A 43 -21.73 9.65 -5.18
CA SER A 43 -21.46 8.22 -5.34
C SER A 43 -22.60 7.33 -4.84
N GLY A 44 -23.46 7.88 -3.95
CA GLY A 44 -24.48 7.10 -3.25
C GLY A 44 -23.95 6.36 -2.03
N ASP A 45 -22.65 6.45 -1.73
CA ASP A 45 -22.06 6.03 -0.46
C ASP A 45 -21.94 7.25 0.46
N THR A 46 -22.83 7.34 1.45
CA THR A 46 -22.89 8.47 2.40
C THR A 46 -21.58 8.74 3.14
N THR A 47 -20.73 7.72 3.32
CA THR A 47 -19.44 7.86 4.00
C THR A 47 -18.41 8.50 3.06
N ALA A 48 -18.36 8.06 1.81
CA ALA A 48 -17.49 8.67 0.80
C ALA A 48 -17.91 10.10 0.50
N ASP A 49 -19.22 10.30 0.33
CA ASP A 49 -19.91 11.57 0.16
C ASP A 49 -19.52 12.57 1.28
N ALA A 50 -19.60 12.15 2.55
CA ALA A 50 -19.18 12.97 3.69
C ALA A 50 -17.69 13.38 3.65
N ARG A 51 -16.79 12.49 3.21
CA ARG A 51 -15.35 12.82 3.07
C ARG A 51 -15.13 13.90 2.02
N VAL A 52 -15.76 13.75 0.85
CA VAL A 52 -15.65 14.70 -0.26
C VAL A 52 -16.24 16.07 0.11
N ASN A 53 -17.38 16.10 0.79
CA ASN A 53 -17.95 17.34 1.33
C ASN A 53 -17.03 18.06 2.31
N ALA A 54 -16.34 17.30 3.18
CA ALA A 54 -15.43 17.86 4.17
C ALA A 54 -14.15 18.41 3.53
N ALA A 55 -13.61 17.74 2.51
CA ALA A 55 -12.39 18.14 1.82
C ALA A 55 -12.62 19.24 0.77
N GLY A 56 -13.84 19.34 0.23
CA GLY A 56 -14.15 20.16 -0.94
C GLY A 56 -14.12 19.35 -2.24
N TYR A 57 -14.82 19.84 -3.25
CA TYR A 57 -14.99 19.13 -4.52
C TYR A 57 -13.79 19.33 -5.45
N HIS A 58 -13.15 18.22 -5.82
CA HIS A 58 -11.99 18.17 -6.71
C HIS A 58 -12.12 16.97 -7.66
N LYS A 59 -12.01 17.20 -8.99
CA LYS A 59 -12.04 16.13 -10.00
C LYS A 59 -10.68 15.97 -10.69
N LEU A 60 -10.16 14.76 -10.73
CA LEU A 60 -9.01 14.36 -11.54
C LEU A 60 -9.49 13.59 -12.77
N LEU A 61 -8.83 13.84 -13.90
CA LEU A 61 -9.06 13.25 -15.22
C LEU A 61 -7.73 13.23 -15.99
N GLY A 62 -7.59 12.32 -16.96
CA GLY A 62 -6.47 12.29 -17.90
C GLY A 62 -5.12 12.05 -17.24
N PHE A 63 -5.03 11.15 -16.26
CA PHE A 63 -3.74 10.77 -15.67
C PHE A 63 -3.52 9.26 -15.72
N GLU A 64 -2.36 8.88 -16.25
CA GLU A 64 -1.92 7.49 -16.40
C GLU A 64 -1.00 7.08 -15.26
N ILE A 65 -0.36 8.04 -14.58
CA ILE A 65 0.64 7.76 -13.54
C ILE A 65 0.30 8.52 -12.26
N LEU A 66 0.27 7.80 -11.14
CA LEU A 66 0.29 8.35 -9.79
C LEU A 66 1.66 8.08 -9.17
N ASP A 67 2.44 9.14 -8.91
CA ASP A 67 3.77 9.02 -8.29
C ASP A 67 3.75 9.56 -6.85
N LEU A 68 3.78 8.63 -5.89
CA LEU A 68 3.88 8.94 -4.46
C LEU A 68 5.32 8.80 -3.95
N SER A 69 6.25 8.32 -4.80
CA SER A 69 7.59 7.90 -4.38
C SER A 69 8.50 9.00 -3.86
N LEU A 70 8.15 10.27 -4.12
CA LEU A 70 8.89 11.41 -3.63
C LEU A 70 8.53 11.76 -2.17
N ALA A 71 7.30 11.44 -1.74
CA ALA A 71 6.85 11.71 -0.38
C ALA A 71 7.56 10.78 0.62
N THR A 72 7.96 11.34 1.76
CA THR A 72 8.71 10.59 2.79
C THR A 72 7.81 10.02 3.88
N SER A 73 6.68 10.69 4.14
CA SER A 73 5.61 10.19 5.00
C SER A 73 5.02 8.91 4.42
N ALA A 74 4.34 8.10 5.24
CA ALA A 74 3.64 6.92 4.75
C ALA A 74 2.26 7.27 4.18
N GLN A 75 1.92 6.79 2.98
CA GLN A 75 0.59 6.89 2.37
C GLN A 75 -0.07 5.53 2.15
N THR A 76 -1.40 5.48 2.20
CA THR A 76 -2.23 4.39 1.70
C THR A 76 -2.93 4.93 0.48
N LEU A 77 -2.62 4.42 -0.70
CA LEU A 77 -3.38 4.70 -1.91
C LEU A 77 -4.43 3.60 -2.08
N THR A 78 -5.71 3.97 -2.09
CA THR A 78 -6.81 3.05 -2.39
C THR A 78 -7.32 3.30 -3.81
N VAL A 79 -7.27 2.28 -4.67
CA VAL A 79 -7.66 2.35 -6.08
C VAL A 79 -8.76 1.32 -6.37
N ALA A 80 -9.89 1.77 -6.93
CA ALA A 80 -10.89 0.87 -7.49
C ALA A 80 -10.75 0.74 -9.00
N ALA A 81 -11.13 -0.41 -9.58
CA ALA A 81 -11.18 -0.62 -11.02
C ALA A 81 -12.01 0.47 -11.75
N ALA A 82 -13.14 0.88 -11.18
CA ALA A 82 -13.98 1.95 -11.72
C ALA A 82 -13.30 3.34 -11.68
N ASP A 83 -12.37 3.56 -10.73
CA ASP A 83 -11.61 4.81 -10.68
C ASP A 83 -10.55 4.86 -11.78
N VAL A 84 -9.96 3.71 -12.16
CA VAL A 84 -9.00 3.62 -13.28
C VAL A 84 -9.67 4.05 -14.59
N ASN A 85 -10.81 3.46 -14.93
CA ASN A 85 -11.61 3.77 -16.13
C ASN A 85 -12.01 5.26 -16.20
N GLN A 86 -12.22 5.90 -15.05
CA GLN A 86 -12.60 7.31 -15.00
C GLN A 86 -11.43 8.28 -14.94
N LEU A 87 -10.25 7.82 -14.55
CA LEU A 87 -9.06 8.66 -14.40
C LEU A 87 -8.19 8.63 -15.65
N SER A 88 -7.84 7.44 -16.15
CA SER A 88 -6.96 7.30 -17.31
C SER A 88 -7.76 7.25 -18.61
N GLU A 89 -7.24 7.88 -19.65
CA GLU A 89 -7.80 7.78 -21.00
C GLU A 89 -7.48 6.44 -21.69
N THR A 90 -6.52 5.69 -21.15
CA THR A 90 -6.02 4.43 -21.70
C THR A 90 -6.54 3.20 -20.97
N ASP A 91 -7.47 3.40 -20.02
CA ASP A 91 -7.95 2.37 -19.09
C ASP A 91 -6.84 1.71 -18.27
N THR A 92 -5.64 2.32 -18.23
CA THR A 92 -4.45 1.78 -17.58
C THR A 92 -3.88 2.81 -16.61
N LEU A 93 -3.70 2.41 -15.35
CA LEU A 93 -3.08 3.25 -14.32
C LEU A 93 -1.77 2.63 -13.83
N TYR A 94 -0.77 3.48 -13.63
CA TYR A 94 0.53 3.12 -13.06
C TYR A 94 0.69 3.81 -11.70
N ALA A 95 0.73 3.04 -10.63
CA ALA A 95 0.96 3.54 -9.27
C ALA A 95 2.41 3.29 -8.87
N LYS A 96 3.17 4.37 -8.68
CA LYS A 96 4.54 4.33 -8.19
C LYS A 96 4.57 4.75 -6.73
N LEU A 97 4.86 3.78 -5.86
CA LEU A 97 4.81 3.93 -4.41
C LEU A 97 6.18 4.30 -3.84
N GLY A 98 6.18 5.12 -2.79
CA GLY A 98 7.33 5.29 -1.91
C GLY A 98 7.54 4.05 -1.02
N SER A 99 8.72 3.96 -0.42
CA SER A 99 9.10 2.81 0.42
C SER A 99 8.15 2.57 1.60
N ASN A 100 7.44 3.62 2.03
CA ASN A 100 6.51 3.59 3.15
C ASN A 100 5.04 3.47 2.71
N ASP A 101 4.76 3.39 1.41
CA ASP A 101 3.39 3.49 0.88
C ASP A 101 2.73 2.14 0.64
N VAL A 102 1.42 2.07 0.84
CA VAL A 102 0.62 0.85 0.63
C VAL A 102 -0.39 1.10 -0.48
N LEU A 103 -0.44 0.21 -1.46
CA LEU A 103 -1.51 0.18 -2.45
C LEU A 103 -2.58 -0.82 -2.02
N LYS A 104 -3.82 -0.35 -1.87
CA LYS A 104 -5.01 -1.17 -1.66
C LYS A 104 -5.87 -1.11 -2.92
N THR A 105 -6.31 -2.27 -3.39
CA THR A 105 -7.09 -2.38 -4.62
C THR A 105 -8.47 -2.97 -4.37
N SER A 106 -9.45 -2.58 -5.18
CA SER A 106 -10.81 -3.16 -5.14
C SER A 106 -11.43 -3.19 -6.54
N GLY A 107 -12.38 -4.11 -6.77
CA GLY A 107 -13.06 -4.24 -8.07
C GLY A 107 -12.23 -4.86 -9.19
N PHE A 108 -10.97 -5.23 -8.94
CA PHE A 108 -10.15 -6.02 -9.85
C PHE A 108 -10.52 -7.50 -9.77
N THR A 109 -10.36 -8.21 -10.88
CA THR A 109 -10.69 -9.62 -11.04
C THR A 109 -9.45 -10.50 -10.91
N GLY A 110 -9.61 -11.68 -10.30
CA GLY A 110 -8.51 -12.63 -10.15
C GLY A 110 -7.53 -12.24 -9.04
N ASN A 111 -6.41 -12.96 -9.00
CA ASN A 111 -5.31 -12.66 -8.08
C ASN A 111 -4.37 -11.63 -8.73
N VAL A 112 -3.62 -10.89 -7.90
CA VAL A 112 -2.52 -10.07 -8.40
C VAL A 112 -1.51 -10.93 -9.17
N GLU A 113 -1.08 -10.45 -10.33
CA GLU A 113 -0.02 -11.05 -11.12
C GLU A 113 1.31 -10.42 -10.72
N TYR A 114 2.35 -11.25 -10.55
CA TYR A 114 3.71 -10.81 -10.27
C TYR A 114 4.58 -11.02 -11.51
N GLY A 115 5.37 -10.02 -11.89
CA GLY A 115 6.11 -10.03 -13.15
C GLY A 115 7.04 -8.84 -13.32
N TYR A 116 7.38 -8.53 -14.56
CA TYR A 116 8.20 -7.37 -14.90
C TYR A 116 7.57 -6.62 -16.07
N TRP A 117 7.04 -5.44 -15.80
CA TRP A 117 6.47 -4.55 -16.80
C TRP A 117 7.21 -3.22 -16.76
N LEU A 118 7.62 -2.71 -17.91
CA LEU A 118 8.39 -1.47 -18.02
C LEU A 118 7.52 -0.40 -18.70
N SER A 119 7.28 0.70 -18.00
CA SER A 119 6.57 1.88 -18.52
C SER A 119 7.30 3.15 -18.09
N ASP A 120 7.55 4.06 -19.03
CA ASP A 120 8.31 5.31 -18.85
C ASP A 120 9.63 5.13 -18.04
N GLY A 121 10.36 4.05 -18.32
CA GLY A 121 11.61 3.74 -17.62
C GLY A 121 11.46 3.25 -16.17
N THR A 122 10.23 3.15 -15.67
CA THR A 122 9.90 2.57 -14.35
C THR A 122 9.47 1.11 -14.49
N ALA A 123 10.06 0.25 -13.67
CA ALA A 123 9.65 -1.15 -13.58
C ALA A 123 8.51 -1.32 -12.57
N TYR A 124 7.48 -2.04 -12.98
CA TYR A 124 6.33 -2.43 -12.19
C TYR A 124 6.37 -3.95 -12.01
N ASP A 125 6.09 -4.40 -10.80
CA ASP A 125 6.23 -5.80 -10.39
C ASP A 125 4.89 -6.48 -10.11
N ARG A 126 3.84 -5.67 -9.94
CA ARG A 126 2.49 -6.14 -9.68
C ARG A 126 1.54 -5.61 -10.73
N HIS A 127 0.64 -6.50 -11.17
CA HIS A 127 -0.37 -6.19 -12.18
C HIS A 127 -1.74 -6.70 -11.72
N TRP A 128 -2.75 -5.85 -11.85
CA TRP A 128 -4.15 -6.19 -11.59
C TRP A 128 -4.96 -5.94 -12.85
N THR A 129 -5.76 -6.93 -13.24
CA THR A 129 -6.75 -6.81 -14.32
C THR A 129 -8.14 -6.68 -13.74
N GLY A 130 -8.98 -5.85 -14.33
CA GLY A 130 -10.35 -5.65 -13.89
C GLY A 130 -11.27 -5.28 -15.03
N THR A 131 -12.55 -5.11 -14.70
CA THR A 131 -13.55 -4.60 -15.63
C THR A 131 -14.45 -3.60 -14.92
N ASP A 132 -14.72 -2.46 -15.56
CA ASP A 132 -15.80 -1.56 -15.19
C ASP A 132 -16.85 -1.54 -16.31
N GLY A 133 -18.01 -2.16 -16.06
CA GLY A 133 -18.98 -2.47 -17.11
C GLY A 133 -18.39 -3.38 -18.18
N SER A 134 -18.27 -2.87 -19.40
CA SER A 134 -17.64 -3.58 -20.54
C SER A 134 -16.19 -3.17 -20.81
N THR A 135 -15.67 -2.21 -20.06
CA THR A 135 -14.30 -1.70 -20.24
C THR A 135 -13.34 -2.55 -19.42
N ALA A 136 -12.31 -3.08 -20.06
CA ALA A 136 -11.20 -3.73 -19.36
C ALA A 136 -10.27 -2.64 -18.82
N VAL A 137 -9.85 -2.79 -17.56
CA VAL A 137 -8.92 -1.85 -16.92
C VAL A 137 -7.70 -2.58 -16.38
N GLU A 138 -6.56 -1.91 -16.40
CA GLU A 138 -5.30 -2.41 -15.87
C GLU A 138 -4.72 -1.46 -14.82
N LEU A 139 -4.16 -2.04 -13.77
CA LEU A 139 -3.38 -1.30 -12.77
C LEU A 139 -2.02 -1.97 -12.63
N TYR A 140 -0.96 -1.17 -12.70
CA TYR A 140 0.41 -1.59 -12.46
C TYR A 140 0.94 -0.93 -11.21
N GLY A 141 1.53 -1.71 -10.31
CA GLY A 141 2.13 -1.26 -9.07
C GLY A 141 3.65 -1.38 -9.11
N ALA A 142 4.34 -0.33 -8.70
CA ALA A 142 5.79 -0.31 -8.48
C ALA A 142 6.10 0.15 -7.05
N GLY A 143 7.24 -0.31 -6.54
CA GLY A 143 7.60 -0.20 -5.12
C GLY A 143 7.53 -1.59 -4.48
N GLY A 144 7.98 -1.75 -3.24
CA GLY A 144 8.28 -3.08 -2.76
C GLY A 144 7.10 -4.02 -2.54
N ASP A 145 7.48 -5.28 -2.34
CA ASP A 145 6.62 -6.45 -2.27
C ASP A 145 5.85 -6.51 -0.96
N ILE A 146 4.68 -7.13 -0.97
CA ILE A 146 3.89 -7.38 0.25
C ILE A 146 3.86 -8.87 0.53
N PHE A 147 4.56 -9.29 1.57
CA PHE A 147 4.56 -10.64 2.10
C PHE A 147 3.45 -10.73 3.16
N ARG A 148 2.28 -11.25 2.74
CA ARG A 148 1.08 -11.28 3.58
C ARG A 148 0.90 -12.63 4.28
N PHE A 149 0.58 -12.56 5.57
CA PHE A 149 0.30 -13.69 6.44
C PHE A 149 -1.15 -13.64 6.89
N THR A 150 -1.89 -14.73 6.64
CA THR A 150 -3.34 -14.79 6.81
C THR A 150 -3.77 -15.54 8.08
N SER A 151 -5.05 -15.40 8.44
CA SER A 151 -5.61 -16.03 9.64
C SER A 151 -5.49 -17.55 9.57
N GLY A 152 -5.02 -18.17 10.66
CA GLY A 152 -4.86 -19.62 10.78
C GLY A 152 -3.50 -20.15 10.29
N GLU A 153 -2.64 -19.31 9.72
CA GLU A 153 -1.26 -19.68 9.43
C GLU A 153 -0.47 -19.96 10.72
N SER A 154 0.37 -20.99 10.67
CA SER A 154 1.24 -21.41 11.77
C SER A 154 2.45 -22.17 11.25
N GLY A 155 3.49 -22.26 12.08
CA GLY A 155 4.73 -22.95 11.73
C GLY A 155 5.86 -21.99 11.40
N ALA A 156 6.56 -22.24 10.28
CA ALA A 156 7.75 -21.48 9.90
C ALA A 156 7.83 -21.23 8.40
N ASP A 157 8.08 -19.98 8.03
CA ASP A 157 8.26 -19.50 6.66
C ASP A 157 9.62 -18.84 6.48
N THR A 158 10.06 -18.77 5.21
CA THR A 158 11.29 -18.09 4.82
C THR A 158 11.02 -17.14 3.66
N VAL A 159 11.40 -15.88 3.83
CA VAL A 159 11.37 -14.83 2.80
C VAL A 159 12.80 -14.55 2.37
N ALA A 160 13.10 -14.75 1.09
CA ALA A 160 14.49 -14.80 0.61
C ALA A 160 15.10 -13.43 0.26
N ASP A 161 14.29 -12.46 -0.15
CA ASP A 161 14.71 -11.24 -0.84
C ASP A 161 14.14 -9.95 -0.25
N PHE A 162 13.60 -10.03 0.97
CA PHE A 162 13.04 -8.85 1.65
C PHE A 162 14.06 -7.71 1.81
N THR A 163 13.69 -6.55 1.29
CA THR A 163 14.49 -5.33 1.32
C THR A 163 13.62 -4.10 1.58
N LYS A 164 13.66 -3.58 2.82
CA LYS A 164 12.93 -2.36 3.23
C LYS A 164 13.20 -1.17 2.31
N SER A 165 14.43 -0.98 1.82
CA SER A 165 14.77 0.14 0.95
C SER A 165 14.14 0.05 -0.44
N GLN A 166 13.75 -1.15 -0.88
CA GLN A 166 12.97 -1.35 -2.11
C GLN A 166 11.46 -1.15 -1.85
N GLY A 167 11.05 -1.02 -0.59
CA GLY A 167 9.69 -0.77 -0.15
C GLY A 167 8.95 -2.02 0.32
N ASP A 168 9.66 -3.12 0.56
CA ASP A 168 9.05 -4.39 0.94
C ASP A 168 8.39 -4.31 2.31
N LYS A 169 7.27 -5.04 2.45
CA LYS A 169 6.38 -4.99 3.60
C LYS A 169 6.00 -6.38 4.03
N LEU A 170 5.85 -6.52 5.34
CA LEU A 170 5.24 -7.67 5.97
C LEU A 170 3.84 -7.29 6.42
N ASP A 171 2.84 -7.94 5.84
CA ASP A 171 1.45 -7.70 6.19
C ASP A 171 0.95 -8.81 7.11
N LEU A 172 0.87 -8.48 8.39
CA LEU A 172 0.41 -9.35 9.47
C LEU A 172 -1.01 -9.01 9.93
N SER A 173 -1.68 -8.05 9.26
CA SER A 173 -3.05 -7.67 9.59
C SER A 173 -4.03 -8.84 9.48
N GLY A 174 -3.73 -9.82 8.62
CA GLY A 174 -4.53 -11.03 8.46
C GLY A 174 -4.38 -12.01 9.62
N ILE A 175 -3.14 -12.34 10.01
CA ILE A 175 -2.86 -13.28 11.10
C ILE A 175 -3.20 -12.69 12.49
N LEU A 176 -3.14 -11.37 12.65
CA LEU A 176 -3.50 -10.67 13.89
C LEU A 176 -4.96 -10.20 13.94
N LEU A 177 -5.75 -10.47 12.90
CA LEU A 177 -7.13 -10.01 12.80
C LEU A 177 -7.97 -10.50 13.97
N GLY A 178 -8.54 -9.57 14.74
CA GLY A 178 -9.40 -9.88 15.88
C GLY A 178 -8.66 -10.37 17.12
N MET A 179 -7.32 -10.40 17.11
CA MET A 179 -6.49 -10.84 18.24
C MET A 179 -6.25 -9.73 19.28
N GLY A 180 -6.61 -8.48 18.95
CA GLY A 180 -6.44 -7.34 19.84
C GLY A 180 -5.04 -6.71 19.79
N ALA A 181 -4.22 -7.07 18.79
CA ALA A 181 -2.96 -6.41 18.53
C ALA A 181 -3.16 -4.94 18.14
N THR A 182 -2.36 -4.06 18.71
CA THR A 182 -2.26 -2.65 18.41
C THR A 182 -0.78 -2.25 18.38
N ALA A 183 -0.45 -1.08 17.84
CA ALA A 183 0.91 -0.57 17.86
C ALA A 183 1.48 -0.49 19.30
N ASP A 184 0.63 -0.12 20.27
CA ASP A 184 1.04 0.05 21.68
C ASP A 184 1.35 -1.28 22.40
N ASN A 185 0.66 -2.36 22.04
CA ASN A 185 0.82 -3.67 22.69
C ASN A 185 1.58 -4.68 21.83
N ILE A 186 2.14 -4.25 20.69
CA ILE A 186 2.65 -5.17 19.66
C ILE A 186 3.76 -6.10 20.16
N ALA A 187 4.53 -5.68 21.19
CA ALA A 187 5.56 -6.51 21.80
C ALA A 187 5.01 -7.76 22.52
N GLY A 188 3.71 -7.80 22.84
CA GLY A 188 3.02 -9.00 23.31
C GLY A 188 2.75 -10.02 22.21
N PHE A 189 2.62 -9.56 20.96
CA PHE A 189 2.23 -10.38 19.81
C PHE A 189 3.40 -10.69 18.88
N ILE A 190 4.41 -9.83 18.82
CA ILE A 190 5.51 -9.93 17.85
C ILE A 190 6.85 -9.75 18.56
N GLN A 191 7.78 -10.64 18.24
CA GLN A 191 9.20 -10.48 18.56
C GLN A 191 10.01 -10.48 17.28
N LEU A 192 10.78 -9.41 17.08
CA LEU A 192 11.77 -9.30 16.02
C LEU A 192 13.17 -9.48 16.61
N THR A 193 13.93 -10.45 16.08
CA THR A 193 15.27 -10.80 16.57
C THR A 193 16.26 -10.98 15.45
N ASN A 194 17.53 -10.73 15.76
CA ASN A 194 18.65 -11.09 14.89
C ASN A 194 18.92 -12.60 14.97
N ALA A 195 19.16 -13.23 13.82
CA ALA A 195 19.77 -14.55 13.72
C ALA A 195 20.87 -14.53 12.65
N GLY A 196 22.07 -14.06 13.02
CA GLY A 196 23.17 -13.88 12.07
C GLY A 196 22.91 -12.69 11.14
N SER A 197 22.83 -12.92 9.82
CA SER A 197 22.41 -11.88 8.85
C SER A 197 20.88 -11.81 8.68
N ASN A 198 20.15 -12.80 9.20
CA ASN A 198 18.71 -12.91 9.02
C ASN A 198 17.97 -12.11 10.09
N ALA A 199 16.81 -11.58 9.72
CA ALA A 199 15.81 -11.11 10.67
C ALA A 199 14.81 -12.25 10.91
N VAL A 200 14.47 -12.51 12.17
CA VAL A 200 13.49 -13.52 12.55
C VAL A 200 12.36 -12.85 13.31
N ILE A 201 11.17 -12.93 12.74
CA ILE A 201 9.92 -12.50 13.35
C ILE A 201 9.22 -13.71 13.93
N LYS A 202 8.83 -13.62 15.19
CA LYS A 202 8.01 -14.63 15.87
C LYS A 202 6.70 -13.99 16.24
N ILE A 203 5.60 -14.69 15.95
CA ILE A 203 4.25 -14.22 16.20
C ILE A 203 3.61 -15.12 17.26
N ASP A 204 3.03 -14.48 18.26
CA ASP A 204 2.23 -15.07 19.30
C ASP A 204 0.82 -14.45 19.24
N ILE A 205 -0.14 -15.17 18.65
CA ILE A 205 -1.46 -14.60 18.34
C ILE A 205 -2.31 -14.35 19.60
N ASP A 206 -1.93 -14.90 20.75
CA ASP A 206 -2.65 -14.69 22.02
C ASP A 206 -2.19 -13.45 22.79
N GLY A 207 -1.10 -12.80 22.36
CA GLY A 207 -0.55 -11.58 22.97
C GLY A 207 0.22 -11.81 24.28
N GLY A 208 0.53 -13.07 24.64
CA GLY A 208 1.20 -13.46 25.88
C GLY A 208 2.72 -13.35 25.89
N ALA A 209 3.33 -12.98 24.75
CA ALA A 209 4.78 -12.95 24.53
C ALA A 209 5.48 -14.32 24.64
N ASN A 210 4.80 -15.40 24.29
CA ASN A 210 5.25 -16.79 24.34
C ASN A 210 6.17 -17.18 23.17
N PHE A 211 7.22 -16.40 22.91
CA PHE A 211 8.11 -16.59 21.74
C PHE A 211 9.09 -17.78 21.82
N GLY A 212 9.02 -18.57 22.90
CA GLY A 212 9.66 -19.89 22.98
C GLY A 212 8.88 -20.98 22.24
N SER A 213 7.58 -20.75 21.97
CA SER A 213 6.72 -21.62 21.18
C SER A 213 5.75 -20.75 20.37
N PRO A 214 6.27 -19.96 19.42
CA PRO A 214 5.46 -19.02 18.67
C PRO A 214 4.45 -19.76 17.78
N THR A 215 3.33 -19.09 17.48
CA THR A 215 2.35 -19.56 16.51
C THR A 215 2.96 -19.62 15.11
N GLN A 216 3.70 -18.58 14.73
CA GLN A 216 4.36 -18.45 13.43
C GLN A 216 5.78 -17.91 13.60
N THR A 217 6.73 -18.43 12.81
CA THR A 217 8.09 -17.90 12.70
C THR A 217 8.37 -17.52 11.25
N ILE A 218 8.77 -16.28 11.00
CA ILE A 218 9.12 -15.78 9.67
C ILE A 218 10.60 -15.45 9.67
N THR A 219 11.37 -16.16 8.84
CA THR A 219 12.79 -15.88 8.66
C THR A 219 12.99 -15.08 7.38
N LEU A 220 13.45 -13.84 7.51
CA LEU A 220 13.80 -13.00 6.37
C LEU A 220 15.31 -13.07 6.15
N THR A 221 15.73 -13.70 5.06
CA THR A 221 17.14 -13.98 4.85
C THR A 221 17.91 -12.73 4.48
N ASN A 222 19.07 -12.52 5.09
CA ASN A 222 19.90 -11.31 4.94
C ASN A 222 19.20 -9.98 5.28
N ALA A 223 18.00 -10.01 5.84
CA ALA A 223 17.18 -8.82 6.01
C ALA A 223 17.52 -7.99 7.26
N TRP A 224 18.36 -8.50 8.19
CA TRP A 224 18.65 -7.77 9.43
C TRP A 224 19.33 -6.43 9.15
N THR A 225 20.55 -6.46 8.60
CA THR A 225 21.30 -5.25 8.26
C THR A 225 21.09 -4.84 6.80
N ALA A 226 21.16 -5.78 5.85
CA ALA A 226 21.03 -5.43 4.43
C ALA A 226 19.59 -5.08 4.06
N GLY A 227 18.61 -5.82 4.59
CA GLY A 227 17.19 -5.47 4.49
C GLY A 227 16.72 -4.37 5.44
N ASN A 228 17.63 -3.79 6.26
CA ASN A 228 17.35 -2.67 7.17
C ASN A 228 16.17 -2.90 8.14
N LEU A 229 16.06 -4.12 8.68
CA LEU A 229 15.06 -4.48 9.70
C LEU A 229 15.56 -4.36 11.14
N ASN A 230 16.82 -3.96 11.36
CA ASN A 230 17.40 -3.78 12.69
C ASN A 230 16.89 -2.51 13.42
N ASP A 231 15.58 -2.39 13.58
CA ASP A 231 14.89 -1.23 14.14
C ASP A 231 13.86 -1.65 15.21
N ALA A 232 13.30 -0.68 15.94
CA ALA A 232 12.20 -0.93 16.86
C ALA A 232 10.92 -1.32 16.10
N LEU A 233 10.12 -2.25 16.63
CA LEU A 233 8.85 -2.67 16.03
C LEU A 233 7.92 -1.49 15.78
N THR A 234 7.84 -0.53 16.72
CA THR A 234 7.03 0.69 16.57
C THR A 234 7.46 1.52 15.37
N ASN A 235 8.77 1.68 15.15
CA ASN A 235 9.28 2.41 13.98
C ASN A 235 8.94 1.69 12.68
N LEU A 236 9.02 0.35 12.66
CA LEU A 236 8.66 -0.45 11.48
C LEU A 236 7.15 -0.38 11.18
N ILE A 237 6.31 -0.25 12.20
CA ILE A 237 4.86 -0.04 12.06
C ILE A 237 4.57 1.37 11.54
N ASP A 238 5.19 2.39 12.13
CA ASP A 238 5.04 3.79 11.73
C ASP A 238 5.47 4.01 10.28
N GLN A 239 6.54 3.34 9.86
CA GLN A 239 7.03 3.33 8.48
C GLN A 239 6.26 2.38 7.56
N ARG A 240 5.29 1.63 8.10
CA ARG A 240 4.48 0.62 7.37
C ARG A 240 5.30 -0.43 6.65
N VAL A 241 6.46 -0.75 7.20
CA VAL A 241 7.24 -1.95 6.86
C VAL A 241 6.55 -3.18 7.47
N LEU A 242 5.98 -3.00 8.67
CA LEU A 242 5.13 -3.97 9.33
C LEU A 242 3.70 -3.44 9.35
N VAL A 243 2.79 -4.09 8.63
CA VAL A 243 1.36 -3.75 8.59
C VAL A 243 0.63 -4.69 9.55
N ILE A 244 -0.08 -4.13 10.52
CA ILE A 244 -0.82 -4.85 11.57
C ILE A 244 -2.28 -4.41 11.63
#